data_AF-A0A383D003-F1
#
_entry.id   AF-A0A383D003-F1
#
_cell.length_a   1.000
_cell.length_b   1.000
_cell.length_c   1.000
_cell.angle_alpha   90.00
_cell.angle_beta   90.00
_cell.angle_gamma   90.00
#
_symmetry.space_group_name_H-M   'P 1'
#
loop_
_entity.id
_entity.type
_entity.pdbx_description
1 polymer ?
#
loop_
_entity_poly.entity_id
_entity_poly.type
_entity_poly.pdbx_seq_one_letter_code
_entity_poly.pdbx_strand_id
1 'polypeptide(L)'
;LLVGLFAGAIADRGNKLQLFKISQILALLQSASLWWLTFTGLITAELLFICTIYLGFVYGFAQPVRLALIPSLVRSNDLHAAISCNSLFFNIARVIGPIIAGAVIVNWNIAHAFGINIATYLVLLWASNFLITADGNSKRQKSSGMLSGIKEGLCYALTHKSIRPMFLLFAITATFGRPFAELLPGLAADVLDRGALELAWLTSSAGAGAIVAGVFLSQQRHTTGLQRLVLINTALFG
;
A
#
# COMPACT_ATOMS: atom_id res chain seq x y z
N LEU A 1 -8.51 6.07 0.92
CA LEU A 1 -9.20 6.47 -0.33
C LEU A 1 -9.38 7.98 -0.45
N LEU A 2 -10.01 8.66 0.52
CA LEU A 2 -10.21 10.12 0.48
C LEU A 2 -8.89 10.92 0.39
N VAL A 3 -7.89 10.56 1.21
CA VAL A 3 -6.56 11.20 1.20
C VAL A 3 -5.78 10.87 -0.07
N GLY A 4 -5.97 9.66 -0.61
CA GLY A 4 -5.26 9.18 -1.81
C GLY A 4 -5.57 10.00 -3.07
N LEU A 5 -6.80 10.54 -3.19
CA LEU A 5 -7.20 11.42 -4.29
C LEU A 5 -6.45 12.76 -4.26
N PHE A 6 -6.36 13.38 -3.08
CA PHE A 6 -5.59 14.61 -2.90
C PHE A 6 -4.08 14.36 -3.01
N ALA A 7 -3.61 13.25 -2.45
CA ALA A 7 -2.22 12.83 -2.53
C ALA A 7 -1.76 12.55 -3.97
N GLY A 8 -2.59 11.90 -4.79
CA GLY A 8 -2.30 11.64 -6.19
C GLY A 8 -2.14 12.93 -7.00
N ALA A 9 -3.05 13.89 -6.83
CA ALA A 9 -2.96 15.19 -7.49
C ALA A 9 -1.73 16.02 -7.04
N ILE A 10 -1.32 15.88 -5.78
CA ILE A 10 -0.09 16.49 -5.27
C ILE A 10 1.14 15.75 -5.84
N ALA A 11 1.11 14.42 -5.91
CA ALA A 11 2.17 13.59 -6.47
C ALA A 11 2.42 13.83 -7.97
N ASP A 12 1.37 14.14 -8.73
CA ASP A 12 1.46 14.46 -10.16
C ASP A 12 2.06 15.84 -10.43
N ARG A 13 2.00 16.76 -9.46
CA ARG A 13 2.42 18.17 -9.62
C ARG A 13 3.70 18.53 -8.88
N GLY A 14 4.01 17.83 -7.79
CA GLY A 14 5.18 18.08 -6.96
C GLY A 14 6.42 17.33 -7.43
N ASN A 15 7.58 17.75 -6.92
CA ASN A 15 8.79 16.96 -7.10
C ASN A 15 8.63 15.63 -6.36
N LYS A 16 8.47 14.54 -7.12
CA LYS A 16 8.20 13.19 -6.61
C LYS A 16 9.21 12.75 -5.55
N LEU A 17 10.49 13.09 -5.74
CA LEU A 17 11.55 12.77 -4.78
C LEU A 17 11.40 13.57 -3.48
N GLN A 18 11.02 14.85 -3.55
CA GLN A 18 10.74 15.65 -2.35
C GLN A 18 9.51 15.14 -1.60
N LEU A 19 8.43 14.83 -2.31
CA LEU A 19 7.23 14.27 -1.71
C LEU A 19 7.50 12.90 -1.07
N PHE A 20 8.35 12.08 -1.70
CA PHE A 20 8.82 10.83 -1.13
C PHE A 20 9.56 11.09 0.18
N LYS A 21 10.54 12.00 0.21
CA LYS A 21 11.27 12.37 1.44
C LYS A 21 10.33 12.85 2.55
N ILE A 22 9.37 13.72 2.23
CA ILE A 22 8.37 14.19 3.20
C ILE A 22 7.59 13.01 3.79
N SER A 23 7.14 12.07 2.94
CA SER A 23 6.41 10.89 3.42
C SER A 23 7.25 10.00 4.34
N GLN A 24 8.55 9.83 4.05
CA GLN A 24 9.47 9.08 4.90
C GLN A 24 9.71 9.79 6.24
N ILE A 25 9.80 11.13 6.25
CA ILE A 25 9.93 11.92 7.50
C ILE A 25 8.67 11.78 8.36
N LEU A 26 7.47 11.86 7.76
CA LEU A 26 6.23 11.68 8.50
C LEU A 26 6.12 10.26 9.09
N ALA A 27 6.50 9.23 8.32
CA ALA A 27 6.53 7.86 8.81
C ALA A 27 7.59 7.65 9.92
N LEU A 28 8.76 8.28 9.79
CA LEU A 28 9.82 8.29 10.79
C LEU A 28 9.33 8.91 12.10
N LEU A 29 8.65 10.06 12.05
CA LEU A 29 8.10 10.72 13.25
C LEU A 29 7.07 9.85 13.97
N GLN A 30 6.23 9.13 13.23
CA GLN A 30 5.29 8.18 13.81
C GLN A 30 6.00 7.00 14.47
N SER A 31 6.99 6.44 13.80
CA SER A 31 7.78 5.32 14.32
C SER A 31 8.57 5.72 15.56
N ALA A 32 9.14 6.94 15.58
CA ALA A 32 9.79 7.55 16.73
C ALA A 32 8.84 7.76 17.91
N SER A 33 7.61 8.21 17.62
CA SER A 33 6.58 8.39 18.64
C SER A 33 6.18 7.05 19.27
N LEU A 34 5.96 6.01 18.45
CA LEU A 34 5.67 4.66 18.93
C LEU A 34 6.82 4.06 19.73
N TRP A 35 8.06 4.23 19.26
CA TRP A 35 9.25 3.79 19.98
C TRP A 35 9.33 4.43 21.36
N TRP A 36 9.20 5.76 21.44
CA TRP A 36 9.27 6.52 22.69
C TRP A 36 8.17 6.11 23.67
N LEU A 37 6.92 6.05 23.22
CA LEU A 37 5.77 5.67 24.05
C LEU A 37 5.90 4.23 24.57
N THR A 38 6.39 3.33 23.73
CA THR A 38 6.62 1.93 24.12
C THR A 38 7.78 1.81 25.10
N PHE A 39 8.89 2.50 24.84
CA PHE A 39 10.09 2.43 25.67
C PHE A 39 9.86 3.01 27.08
N THR A 40 9.04 4.05 27.18
CA THR A 40 8.64 4.67 28.46
C THR A 40 7.50 3.92 29.17
N GLY A 41 6.91 2.90 28.55
CA GLY A 41 5.77 2.16 29.10
C GLY A 41 4.46 2.96 29.15
N LEU A 42 4.39 4.11 28.48
CA LEU A 42 3.22 4.99 28.45
C LEU A 42 2.22 4.64 27.33
N ILE A 43 2.52 3.62 26.53
CA ILE A 43 1.69 3.25 25.39
C ILE A 43 0.34 2.68 25.86
N THR A 44 -0.74 3.35 25.46
CA THR A 44 -2.13 2.92 25.68
C THR A 44 -2.79 2.53 24.37
N ALA A 45 -3.90 1.78 24.43
CA ALA A 45 -4.67 1.40 23.24
C ALA A 45 -5.17 2.64 22.46
N GLU A 46 -5.55 3.70 23.17
CA GLU A 46 -5.99 4.97 22.58
C GLU A 46 -4.87 5.66 21.80
N LEU A 47 -3.66 5.74 22.38
CA LEU A 47 -2.49 6.32 21.72
C LEU A 47 -2.08 5.50 20.49
N LEU A 48 -2.14 4.17 20.59
CA LEU A 48 -1.86 3.27 19.48
C LEU A 48 -2.87 3.47 18.34
N PHE A 49 -4.16 3.65 18.66
CA PHE A 49 -5.21 3.92 17.69
C PHE A 49 -4.97 5.25 16.95
N ILE A 50 -4.63 6.32 17.68
CA ILE A 50 -4.26 7.62 17.09
C ILE A 50 -3.04 7.48 16.17
N CYS A 51 -2.00 6.76 16.62
CA CYS A 51 -0.80 6.51 15.81
C CYS A 51 -1.11 5.70 14.55
N THR A 52 -2.07 4.77 14.61
CA THR A 52 -2.51 3.96 13.47
C THR A 52 -3.29 4.80 12.47
N ILE A 53 -4.19 5.66 12.94
CA ILE A 53 -4.89 6.64 12.09
C ILE A 53 -3.88 7.54 11.38
N TYR A 54 -2.94 8.12 12.12
CA TYR A 54 -1.87 8.95 11.55
C TYR A 54 -1.11 8.19 10.46
N LEU A 55 -0.70 6.95 10.75
CA LEU A 55 0.02 6.11 9.81
C LEU A 55 -0.81 5.82 8.56
N GLY A 56 -2.12 5.63 8.69
CA GLY A 56 -3.06 5.50 7.58
C GLY A 56 -3.10 6.74 6.67
N PHE A 57 -3.06 7.95 7.26
CA PHE A 57 -2.94 9.19 6.48
C PHE A 57 -1.62 9.25 5.72
N VAL A 58 -0.50 8.95 6.39
CA VAL A 58 0.84 8.93 5.78
C VAL A 58 0.90 7.92 4.64
N TYR A 59 0.41 6.69 4.84
CA TYR A 59 0.37 5.68 3.78
C TYR A 59 -0.55 6.06 2.61
N GLY A 60 -1.67 6.71 2.90
CA GLY A 60 -2.56 7.26 1.87
C GLY A 60 -1.82 8.21 0.92
N PHE A 61 -0.80 8.91 1.42
CA PHE A 61 0.07 9.78 0.64
C PHE A 61 1.30 9.07 0.05
N ALA A 62 1.98 8.25 0.84
CA ALA A 62 3.24 7.61 0.47
C ALA A 62 3.09 6.60 -0.69
N GLN A 63 1.96 5.89 -0.74
CA GLN A 63 1.71 4.86 -1.77
C GLN A 63 1.69 5.42 -3.20
N PRO A 64 0.84 6.43 -3.54
CA PRO A 64 0.83 6.99 -4.88
C PRO A 64 2.16 7.66 -5.25
N VAL A 65 2.80 8.35 -4.31
CA VAL A 65 4.13 8.94 -4.52
C VAL A 65 5.18 7.89 -4.89
N ARG A 66 5.20 6.74 -4.19
CA ARG A 66 6.13 5.64 -4.49
C ARG A 66 5.88 5.06 -5.89
N LEU A 67 4.62 4.86 -6.25
CA LEU A 67 4.24 4.35 -7.58
C LEU A 67 4.62 5.33 -8.70
N ALA A 68 4.49 6.64 -8.46
CA ALA A 68 4.88 7.68 -9.42
C ALA A 68 6.40 7.89 -9.52
N LEU A 69 7.15 7.57 -8.45
CA LEU A 69 8.60 7.73 -8.39
C LEU A 69 9.35 6.65 -9.19
N ILE A 70 8.90 5.39 -9.14
CA ILE A 70 9.57 4.26 -9.82
C ILE A 70 9.82 4.55 -11.31
N PRO A 71 8.81 4.97 -12.13
CA PRO A 71 9.03 5.27 -13.54
C PRO A 71 9.97 6.45 -13.79
N SER A 72 10.13 7.37 -12.83
CA SER A 72 11.03 8.52 -12.97
C SER A 72 12.50 8.21 -12.63
N LEU A 73 12.77 7.04 -12.06
CA LEU A 73 14.12 6.60 -11.69
C LEU A 73 14.74 5.66 -12.74
N VAL A 74 13.95 5.17 -13.69
CA VAL A 74 14.38 4.18 -14.69
C VAL A 74 14.08 4.66 -16.10
N ARG A 75 14.80 4.14 -17.08
CA ARG A 75 14.51 4.42 -18.50
C ARG A 75 13.21 3.71 -18.90
N SER A 76 12.52 4.24 -19.90
CA SER A 76 11.26 3.67 -20.42
C SER A 76 11.37 2.18 -20.76
N ASN A 77 12.52 1.75 -21.29
CA ASN A 77 12.78 0.37 -21.69
C ASN A 77 12.91 -0.59 -20.49
N ASP A 78 13.30 -0.08 -19.32
CA ASP A 78 13.54 -0.87 -18.11
C ASP A 78 12.35 -0.85 -17.14
N LEU A 79 11.28 -0.13 -17.49
CA LEU A 79 10.12 0.08 -16.62
C LEU A 79 9.45 -1.24 -16.21
N HIS A 80 9.28 -2.17 -17.14
CA HIS A 80 8.70 -3.49 -16.84
C HIS A 80 9.55 -4.30 -15.86
N ALA A 81 10.88 -4.27 -16.03
CA ALA A 81 11.81 -4.92 -15.11
C ALA A 81 11.76 -4.27 -13.73
N ALA A 82 11.70 -2.94 -13.66
CA ALA A 82 11.60 -2.18 -12.41
C ALA A 82 10.30 -2.47 -11.64
N ILE A 83 9.15 -2.52 -12.33
CA ILE A 83 7.86 -2.85 -11.73
C ILE A 83 7.86 -4.28 -11.20
N SER A 84 8.41 -5.22 -11.98
CA SER A 84 8.53 -6.62 -11.58
C SER A 84 9.41 -6.78 -10.34
N CYS A 85 10.57 -6.11 -10.33
CA CYS A 85 11.50 -6.10 -9.22
C CYS A 85 10.89 -5.48 -7.95
N ASN A 86 10.21 -4.35 -8.07
CA ASN A 86 9.49 -3.74 -6.95
C ASN A 86 8.42 -4.68 -6.37
N SER A 87 7.71 -5.40 -7.24
CA SER A 87 6.70 -6.38 -6.81
C SER A 87 7.34 -7.56 -6.08
N LEU A 88 8.50 -8.05 -6.54
CA LEU A 88 9.26 -9.09 -5.85
C LEU A 88 9.70 -8.61 -4.47
N PHE A 89 10.33 -7.45 -4.36
CA PHE A 89 10.74 -6.89 -3.07
C PHE A 89 9.58 -6.68 -2.12
N PHE A 90 8.43 -6.22 -2.61
CA PHE A 90 7.24 -6.04 -1.78
C PHE A 90 6.74 -7.38 -1.21
N ASN A 91 6.70 -8.43 -2.02
CA ASN A 91 6.29 -9.77 -1.56
C ASN A 91 7.31 -10.38 -0.60
N ILE A 92 8.60 -10.22 -0.87
CA ILE A 92 9.67 -10.66 0.03
C ILE A 92 9.56 -9.95 1.37
N ALA A 93 9.43 -8.62 1.38
CA ALA A 93 9.28 -7.84 2.61
C ALA A 93 8.02 -8.23 3.39
N ARG A 94 6.92 -8.58 2.70
CA ARG A 94 5.68 -9.04 3.33
C ARG A 94 5.83 -10.37 4.07
N VAL A 95 6.69 -11.26 3.59
CA VAL A 95 6.94 -12.57 4.22
C VAL A 95 8.04 -12.48 5.28
N ILE A 96 9.18 -11.88 4.91
CA ILE A 96 10.36 -11.81 5.76
C ILE A 96 10.18 -10.78 6.88
N GLY A 97 9.48 -9.68 6.63
CA GLY A 97 9.27 -8.60 7.60
C GLY A 97 8.66 -9.09 8.93
N PRO A 98 7.52 -9.80 8.92
CA PRO A 98 6.93 -10.37 10.14
C PRO A 98 7.83 -11.38 10.84
N ILE A 99 8.62 -12.17 10.10
CA ILE A 99 9.55 -13.16 10.69
C ILE A 99 10.64 -12.45 11.49
N ILE A 100 11.28 -11.44 10.88
CA ILE A 100 12.31 -10.63 11.55
C ILE A 100 11.70 -9.87 12.72
N ALA A 101 10.54 -9.24 12.51
CA ALA A 101 9.84 -8.50 13.57
C ALA A 101 9.50 -9.42 14.76
N GLY A 102 8.97 -10.61 14.51
CA GLY A 102 8.66 -11.59 15.54
C GLY A 102 9.90 -12.01 16.33
N ALA A 103 11.00 -12.34 15.64
CA ALA A 103 12.27 -12.68 16.29
C ALA A 103 12.81 -11.53 17.17
N VAL A 104 12.75 -10.29 16.68
CA VAL A 104 13.16 -9.10 17.46
C VAL A 104 12.26 -8.91 18.68
N ILE A 105 10.94 -9.01 18.52
CA ILE A 105 9.98 -8.80 19.60
C ILE A 105 10.18 -9.85 20.71
N VAL A 106 10.39 -11.12 20.35
CA VAL A 106 10.58 -12.20 21.33
C VAL A 106 11.89 -12.04 22.12
N ASN A 107 12.98 -11.62 21.48
CA ASN A 107 14.29 -11.54 22.13
C ASN A 107 14.56 -10.20 22.82
N TRP A 108 14.03 -9.10 22.27
CA TRP A 108 14.37 -7.73 22.69
C TRP A 108 13.15 -6.85 22.99
N ASN A 109 11.93 -7.38 23.02
CA ASN A 109 10.68 -6.61 23.20
C ASN A 109 10.32 -5.72 22.00
N ILE A 110 9.08 -5.22 22.02
CA ILE A 110 8.47 -4.49 20.92
C ILE A 110 9.08 -3.10 20.67
N ALA A 111 9.66 -2.47 21.69
CA ALA A 111 10.37 -1.20 21.53
C ALA A 111 11.53 -1.32 20.54
N HIS A 112 12.34 -2.39 20.59
CA HIS A 112 13.47 -2.55 19.68
C HIS A 112 13.01 -2.73 18.22
N ALA A 113 11.85 -3.35 17.98
CA ALA A 113 11.26 -3.45 16.64
C ALA A 113 10.93 -2.07 16.05
N PHE A 114 10.35 -1.15 16.85
CA PHE A 114 10.15 0.23 16.42
C PHE A 114 11.48 0.97 16.21
N GLY A 115 12.50 0.70 17.04
CA GLY A 115 13.83 1.30 16.87
C GLY A 115 14.50 0.91 15.54
N ILE A 116 14.41 -0.37 15.15
CA ILE A 116 14.89 -0.86 13.84
C ILE A 116 14.11 -0.20 12.70
N ASN A 117 12.80 0.03 12.90
CA ASN A 117 11.96 0.69 11.91
C ASN A 117 12.37 2.15 11.69
N ILE A 118 12.70 2.90 12.76
CA ILE A 118 13.30 4.24 12.69
C ILE A 118 14.59 4.21 11.87
N ALA A 119 15.50 3.27 12.19
CA ALA A 119 16.77 3.13 11.48
C ALA A 119 16.55 2.87 9.98
N THR A 120 15.57 2.05 9.61
CA THR A 120 15.21 1.76 8.23
C THR A 120 14.76 3.03 7.48
N TYR A 121 13.92 3.86 8.11
CA TYR A 121 13.50 5.13 7.52
C TYR A 121 14.65 6.14 7.38
N LEU A 122 15.58 6.18 8.33
CA LEU A 122 16.79 7.00 8.22
C LEU A 122 17.68 6.56 7.05
N VAL A 123 17.87 5.24 6.88
CA VAL A 123 18.61 4.68 5.75
C VAL A 123 17.92 5.03 4.42
N LEU A 124 16.59 4.93 4.34
CA LEU A 124 15.81 5.33 3.16
C LEU A 124 15.97 6.82 2.84
N LEU A 125 15.91 7.68 3.85
CA LEU A 125 16.13 9.12 3.68
C LEU A 125 17.54 9.42 3.20
N TRP A 126 18.55 8.77 3.79
CA TRP A 126 19.94 8.91 3.38
C TRP A 126 20.14 8.42 1.93
N ALA A 127 19.68 7.22 1.60
CA ALA A 127 19.74 6.66 0.24
C ALA A 127 19.03 7.56 -0.78
N SER A 128 17.92 8.20 -0.38
CA SER A 128 17.16 9.09 -1.26
C SER A 128 17.90 10.38 -1.65
N ASN A 129 18.99 10.72 -0.96
CA ASN A 129 19.86 11.84 -1.35
C ASN A 129 20.77 11.49 -2.55
N PHE A 130 21.00 10.21 -2.82
CA PHE A 130 21.80 9.74 -3.95
C PHE A 130 20.94 9.41 -5.19
N LEU A 131 19.62 9.46 -5.07
CA LEU A 131 18.72 9.23 -6.19
C LEU A 131 18.78 10.40 -7.16
N ILE A 132 19.22 10.12 -8.39
CA ILE A 132 19.14 11.05 -9.52
C ILE A 132 17.88 10.68 -10.30
N THR A 133 16.96 11.64 -10.43
CA THR A 133 15.75 11.42 -11.22
C THR A 133 16.12 11.56 -12.69
N ALA A 134 15.73 10.59 -13.53
CA ALA A 134 16.04 10.62 -14.97
C ALA A 134 15.39 11.82 -15.66
N ASP A 135 14.25 12.28 -15.12
CA ASP A 135 13.61 13.54 -15.46
C ASP A 135 14.16 14.68 -14.59
N GLY A 136 15.34 15.15 -14.92
CA GLY A 136 15.76 16.49 -14.50
C GLY A 136 14.81 17.52 -15.11
N ASN A 137 13.95 18.16 -14.31
CA ASN A 137 13.00 19.20 -14.70
C ASN A 137 11.77 18.76 -15.54
N SER A 138 10.82 18.03 -14.96
CA SER A 138 9.44 18.17 -15.43
C SER A 138 8.98 19.60 -15.11
N LYS A 139 9.01 20.48 -16.12
CA LYS A 139 8.53 21.87 -16.04
C LYS A 139 7.18 21.87 -15.31
N ARG A 140 7.11 22.69 -14.24
CA ARG A 140 5.90 22.97 -13.47
C ARG A 140 4.81 23.45 -14.43
N GLN A 141 3.99 22.53 -14.92
CA GLN A 141 2.96 22.84 -15.91
C GLN A 141 1.92 23.68 -15.18
N LYS A 142 1.90 25.00 -15.46
CA LYS A 142 0.87 25.91 -14.97
C LYS A 142 -0.47 25.44 -15.53
N SER A 143 -1.25 24.73 -14.74
CA SER A 143 -2.62 24.35 -15.09
C SER A 143 -3.49 24.35 -13.83
N SER A 144 -4.75 24.71 -14.05
CA SER A 144 -5.83 25.12 -13.15
C SER A 144 -5.91 24.40 -11.79
N GLY A 145 -6.55 25.06 -10.82
CA GLY A 145 -6.52 24.72 -9.38
C GLY A 145 -6.66 23.23 -9.03
N MET A 146 -6.00 22.81 -7.93
CA MET A 146 -5.93 21.42 -7.44
C MET A 146 -7.28 20.67 -7.43
N LEU A 147 -8.35 21.35 -7.05
CA LEU A 147 -9.72 20.81 -7.06
C LEU A 147 -10.28 20.59 -8.47
N SER A 148 -9.89 21.40 -9.46
CA SER A 148 -10.30 21.27 -10.86
C SER A 148 -9.74 19.99 -11.48
N GLY A 149 -8.46 19.70 -11.26
CA GLY A 149 -7.81 18.49 -11.80
C GLY A 149 -8.33 17.20 -11.16
N ILE A 150 -8.59 17.21 -9.85
CA ILE A 150 -9.24 16.07 -9.17
C ILE A 150 -10.66 15.90 -9.70
N LYS A 151 -11.42 16.98 -9.86
CA LYS A 151 -12.79 16.93 -10.39
C LYS A 151 -12.83 16.46 -11.84
N GLU A 152 -11.88 16.88 -12.68
CA GLU A 152 -11.75 16.39 -14.06
C GLU A 152 -11.36 14.92 -14.11
N GLY A 153 -10.39 14.47 -13.32
CA GLY A 153 -9.99 13.07 -13.27
C GLY A 153 -11.11 12.16 -12.77
N LEU A 154 -11.83 12.59 -11.72
CA LEU A 154 -12.99 11.86 -11.20
C LEU A 154 -14.14 11.88 -12.21
N CYS A 155 -14.41 13.03 -12.83
CA CYS A 155 -15.45 13.16 -13.86
C CYS A 155 -15.12 12.28 -15.06
N TYR A 156 -13.88 12.27 -15.53
CA TYR A 156 -13.41 11.44 -16.64
C TYR A 156 -13.52 9.94 -16.31
N ALA A 157 -13.05 9.52 -15.13
CA ALA A 157 -13.18 8.14 -14.67
C ALA A 157 -14.64 7.69 -14.56
N LEU A 158 -15.56 8.60 -14.20
CA LEU A 158 -16.99 8.32 -14.05
C LEU A 158 -17.80 8.48 -15.35
N THR A 159 -17.31 9.26 -16.33
CA THR A 159 -18.00 9.47 -17.62
C THR A 159 -17.56 8.49 -18.70
N HIS A 160 -16.34 7.95 -18.65
CA HIS A 160 -15.89 6.96 -19.63
C HIS A 160 -16.51 5.57 -19.39
N LYS A 161 -17.32 5.11 -20.36
CA LYS A 161 -18.09 3.85 -20.32
C LYS A 161 -17.26 2.59 -20.02
N SER A 162 -15.98 2.53 -20.44
CA SER A 162 -15.10 1.38 -20.17
C SER A 162 -14.34 1.46 -18.84
N ILE A 163 -14.09 2.66 -18.32
CA ILE A 163 -13.24 2.87 -17.12
C ILE A 163 -14.09 2.85 -15.85
N ARG A 164 -15.31 3.39 -15.92
CA ARG A 164 -16.27 3.45 -14.81
C ARG A 164 -16.47 2.10 -14.08
N PRO A 165 -16.77 0.98 -14.76
CA PRO A 165 -16.99 -0.29 -14.07
C PRO A 165 -15.70 -0.84 -13.45
N MET A 166 -14.54 -0.67 -14.09
CA MET A 166 -13.25 -1.08 -13.52
C MET A 166 -12.90 -0.29 -12.25
N PHE A 167 -13.18 1.01 -12.26
CA PHE A 167 -12.90 1.90 -11.13
C PHE A 167 -13.82 1.62 -9.94
N LEU A 168 -15.12 1.42 -10.18
CA LEU A 168 -16.11 1.03 -9.16
C LEU A 168 -15.74 -0.30 -8.51
N LEU A 169 -15.37 -1.27 -9.34
CA LEU A 169 -15.02 -2.60 -8.87
C LEU A 169 -13.71 -2.60 -8.06
N PHE A 170 -12.72 -1.82 -8.49
CA PHE A 170 -11.50 -1.58 -7.71
C PHE A 170 -11.81 -0.89 -6.38
N ALA A 171 -12.72 0.10 -6.38
CA ALA A 171 -13.11 0.80 -5.15
C ALA A 171 -13.81 -0.13 -4.15
N ILE A 172 -14.72 -0.99 -4.63
CA ILE A 172 -15.42 -1.99 -3.79
C ILE A 172 -14.40 -2.99 -3.24
N THR A 173 -13.60 -3.64 -4.09
CA THR A 173 -12.61 -4.64 -3.65
C THR A 173 -11.54 -4.04 -2.72
N ALA A 174 -11.06 -2.82 -2.96
CA ALA A 174 -10.09 -2.17 -2.08
C ALA A 174 -10.69 -1.75 -0.73
N THR A 175 -11.99 -1.40 -0.70
CA THR A 175 -12.68 -0.98 0.53
C THR A 175 -13.08 -2.18 1.39
N PHE A 176 -13.56 -3.27 0.78
CA PHE A 176 -14.10 -4.42 1.52
C PHE A 176 -13.08 -5.56 1.67
N GLY A 177 -12.15 -5.74 0.74
CA GLY A 177 -11.20 -6.86 0.77
C GLY A 177 -10.06 -6.71 1.79
N ARG A 178 -9.55 -5.48 2.00
CA ARG A 178 -8.45 -5.23 2.95
C ARG A 178 -8.86 -5.37 4.42
N PRO A 179 -9.96 -4.74 4.88
CA PRO A 179 -10.41 -4.92 6.26
C PRO A 179 -10.73 -6.38 6.57
N PHE A 180 -11.28 -7.14 5.61
CA PHE A 180 -11.57 -8.55 5.81
C PHE A 180 -10.29 -9.37 6.08
N ALA A 181 -9.20 -9.11 5.34
CA ALA A 181 -7.92 -9.77 5.57
C ALA A 181 -7.23 -9.35 6.88
N GLU A 182 -7.43 -8.11 7.33
CA GLU A 182 -6.85 -7.59 8.58
C GLU A 182 -7.65 -7.99 9.83
N LEU A 183 -8.98 -8.15 9.70
CA LEU A 183 -9.87 -8.58 10.78
C LEU A 183 -9.94 -10.10 10.93
N LEU A 184 -9.61 -10.88 9.88
CA LEU A 184 -9.65 -12.34 9.90
C LEU A 184 -8.94 -12.97 11.11
N PRO A 185 -7.73 -12.52 11.53
CA PRO A 185 -7.04 -13.09 12.68
C PRO A 185 -7.73 -12.78 14.01
N GLY A 186 -8.31 -11.59 14.17
CA GLY A 186 -9.06 -11.20 15.37
C GLY A 186 -10.40 -11.92 15.46
N LEU A 187 -11.11 -12.06 14.33
CA LEU A 187 -12.37 -12.79 14.26
C LEU A 187 -12.18 -14.29 14.52
N ALA A 188 -11.11 -14.88 13.97
CA ALA A 188 -10.75 -16.28 14.23
C ALA A 188 -10.33 -16.54 15.69
N ALA A 189 -9.72 -15.55 16.34
CA ALA A 189 -9.33 -15.65 17.75
C ALA A 189 -10.51 -15.49 18.71
N ASP A 190 -11.41 -14.52 18.47
CA ASP A 190 -12.47 -14.16 19.43
C ASP A 190 -13.80 -14.93 19.23
N VAL A 191 -14.13 -15.38 18.01
CA VAL A 191 -15.47 -15.94 17.70
C VAL A 191 -15.48 -17.47 17.68
N LEU A 192 -14.36 -18.14 17.38
CA LEU A 192 -14.34 -19.59 17.17
C LEU A 192 -13.65 -20.40 18.27
N ASP A 193 -13.02 -19.76 19.25
CA ASP A 193 -12.40 -20.42 20.43
C ASP A 193 -11.40 -21.55 20.07
N ARG A 194 -10.93 -21.58 18.81
CA ARG A 194 -10.08 -22.62 18.20
C ARG A 194 -8.95 -22.04 17.34
N GLY A 195 -8.39 -20.91 17.76
CA GLY A 195 -7.02 -20.45 17.45
C GLY A 195 -6.48 -20.63 16.01
N ALA A 196 -5.23 -21.11 15.91
CA ALA A 196 -4.40 -21.03 14.71
C ALA A 196 -4.74 -22.02 13.58
N LEU A 197 -5.39 -23.15 13.90
CA LEU A 197 -5.68 -24.20 12.92
C LEU A 197 -6.77 -23.76 11.95
N GLU A 198 -7.86 -23.17 12.43
CA GLU A 198 -8.94 -22.68 11.57
C GLU A 198 -8.53 -21.46 10.76
N LEU A 199 -7.69 -20.58 11.32
CA LEU A 199 -7.05 -19.51 10.53
C LEU A 199 -6.22 -20.11 9.38
N ALA A 200 -5.50 -21.21 9.63
CA ALA A 200 -4.75 -21.92 8.58
C ALA A 200 -5.68 -22.54 7.53
N TRP A 201 -6.82 -23.13 7.91
CA TRP A 201 -7.81 -23.66 6.98
C TRP A 201 -8.47 -22.55 6.14
N LEU A 202 -8.90 -21.45 6.77
CA LEU A 202 -9.50 -20.30 6.08
C LEU A 202 -8.53 -19.66 5.08
N THR A 203 -7.29 -19.41 5.51
CA THR A 203 -6.25 -18.85 4.63
C THR A 203 -5.84 -19.82 3.53
N SER A 204 -5.80 -21.13 3.79
CA SER A 204 -5.53 -22.15 2.76
C SER A 204 -6.66 -22.27 1.74
N SER A 205 -7.92 -22.15 2.18
CA SER A 205 -9.10 -22.14 1.30
C SER A 205 -9.08 -20.94 0.36
N ALA A 206 -8.78 -19.75 0.91
CA ALA A 206 -8.60 -18.54 0.13
C ALA A 206 -7.43 -18.67 -0.86
N GLY A 207 -6.30 -19.26 -0.42
CA GLY A 207 -5.15 -19.54 -1.28
C GLY A 207 -5.46 -20.51 -2.42
N ALA A 208 -6.18 -21.60 -2.15
CA ALA A 208 -6.63 -22.56 -3.16
C ALA A 208 -7.53 -21.90 -4.21
N GLY A 209 -8.49 -21.07 -3.77
CA GLY A 209 -9.33 -20.28 -4.67
C GLY A 209 -8.52 -19.35 -5.57
N ALA A 210 -7.49 -18.69 -5.02
CA ALA A 210 -6.59 -17.82 -5.78
C ALA A 210 -5.77 -18.59 -6.84
N ILE A 211 -5.29 -19.81 -6.52
CA ILE A 211 -4.57 -20.66 -7.47
C ILE A 211 -5.49 -21.08 -8.62
N VAL A 212 -6.69 -21.56 -8.32
CA VAL A 212 -7.68 -21.97 -9.34
C VAL A 212 -8.03 -20.79 -10.25
N ALA A 213 -8.29 -19.61 -9.67
CA ALA A 213 -8.57 -18.40 -10.43
C ALA A 213 -7.37 -17.96 -11.29
N GLY A 214 -6.15 -18.02 -10.76
CA GLY A 214 -4.92 -17.66 -11.48
C GLY A 214 -4.65 -18.56 -12.68
N VAL A 215 -4.83 -19.88 -12.53
CA VAL A 215 -4.72 -20.85 -13.63
C VAL A 215 -5.80 -20.60 -14.68
N PHE A 216 -7.04 -20.34 -14.26
CA PHE A 216 -8.15 -20.07 -15.17
C PHE A 216 -7.94 -18.78 -15.98
N LEU A 217 -7.45 -17.70 -15.35
CA LEU A 217 -7.11 -16.44 -16.00
C LEU A 217 -5.91 -16.57 -16.94
N SER A 218 -4.88 -17.33 -16.55
CA SER A 218 -3.69 -17.60 -17.37
C SER A 218 -4.00 -18.30 -18.69
N GLN A 219 -5.13 -19.03 -18.76
CA GLN A 219 -5.54 -19.75 -19.98
C GLN A 219 -6.31 -18.86 -20.97
N GLN A 220 -6.69 -17.64 -20.60
CA GLN A 220 -7.39 -16.71 -21.49
C GLN A 220 -6.40 -15.89 -22.34
N ARG A 221 -6.36 -16.17 -23.63
CA ARG A 221 -5.45 -15.53 -24.61
C ARG A 221 -5.90 -14.15 -25.11
N HIS A 222 -7.12 -13.71 -24.80
CA HIS A 222 -7.66 -12.42 -25.27
C HIS A 222 -8.22 -11.58 -24.11
N THR A 223 -7.94 -10.28 -24.13
CA THR A 223 -8.41 -9.30 -23.12
C THR A 223 -9.90 -8.92 -23.29
N THR A 224 -10.56 -9.38 -24.36
CA THR A 224 -11.99 -9.22 -24.60
C THR A 224 -12.80 -10.10 -23.66
N GLY A 225 -13.41 -9.48 -22.64
CA GLY A 225 -14.26 -10.17 -21.65
C GLY A 225 -13.69 -10.22 -20.23
N LEU A 226 -12.41 -9.81 -20.05
CA LEU A 226 -11.76 -9.73 -18.73
C LEU A 226 -12.56 -8.85 -17.75
N GLN A 227 -13.18 -7.77 -18.27
CA GLN A 227 -14.08 -6.91 -17.49
C GLN A 227 -15.29 -7.68 -16.91
N ARG A 228 -15.90 -8.56 -17.70
CA ARG A 228 -17.08 -9.34 -17.29
C ARG A 228 -16.68 -10.43 -16.28
N LEU A 229 -15.50 -11.01 -16.46
CA LEU A 229 -14.97 -12.05 -15.59
C LEU A 229 -14.53 -11.49 -14.23
N VAL A 230 -13.91 -10.31 -14.23
CA VAL A 230 -13.58 -9.55 -13.02
C VAL A 230 -14.87 -9.11 -12.29
N LEU A 231 -15.90 -8.66 -13.03
CA LEU A 231 -17.23 -8.35 -12.48
C LEU A 231 -17.87 -9.57 -11.80
N ILE A 232 -17.84 -10.74 -12.42
CA ILE A 232 -18.38 -11.97 -11.85
C ILE A 232 -17.57 -12.39 -10.62
N ASN A 233 -16.23 -12.31 -10.68
CA ASN A 233 -15.38 -12.63 -9.53
C ASN A 233 -15.61 -11.70 -8.34
N THR A 234 -15.76 -10.40 -8.57
CA THR A 234 -16.09 -9.45 -7.49
C THR A 234 -17.50 -9.65 -6.94
N ALA A 235 -18.46 -10.01 -7.78
CA ALA A 235 -19.82 -10.35 -7.33
C ALA A 235 -19.87 -11.65 -6.52
N LEU A 236 -18.94 -12.59 -6.76
CA LEU A 236 -18.78 -13.82 -5.98
C LEU A 236 -17.96 -13.62 -4.69
N PHE A 237 -17.16 -12.55 -4.60
CA PHE A 237 -16.31 -12.24 -3.45
C PHE A 237 -17.04 -11.45 -2.35
N GLY A 238 -18.13 -10.76 -2.70
CA GLY A 238 -19.01 -10.06 -1.75
C GLY A 238 -20.12 -10.98 -1.25
#